data_AF-A0A0G3H186-F1
#
_entry.id   AF-A0A0G3H186-F1
#
_cell.length_a   1.000
_cell.length_b   1.000
_cell.length_c   1.000
_cell.angle_alpha   90.00
_cell.angle_beta   90.00
_cell.angle_gamma   90.00
#
_symmetry.space_group_name_H-M   'P 1'
#
loop_
_entity.id
_entity.type
_entity.pdbx_description
1 polymer ?
#
loop_
_entity_poly.entity_id
_entity_poly.type
_entity_poly.pdbx_seq_one_letter_code
_entity_poly.pdbx_strand_id
1 'polypeptide(L)' 'MPKAISEQYKQQCVDAVLVLGKTREQVSREYEVSTSALGRWLAKARGTEGTESV' A
#
# COMPACT_ATOMS: atom_id res chain seq x y z
N MET A 1 -0.23 10.75 21.06
CA MET A 1 -1.18 10.00 20.20
C MET A 1 -0.41 9.56 18.97
N PRO A 2 -0.24 8.25 18.70
CA PRO A 2 0.35 7.85 17.44
C PRO A 2 -0.59 8.34 16.33
N LYS A 3 -0.07 9.17 15.40
CA LYS A 3 -0.75 9.49 14.15
C LYS A 3 -0.87 8.18 13.36
N ALA A 4 -1.85 7.36 13.71
CA ALA A 4 -2.12 6.13 13.01
C ALA A 4 -2.47 6.51 11.57
N ILE A 5 -1.61 6.11 10.63
CA ILE A 5 -1.93 6.24 9.21
C ILE A 5 -3.21 5.44 8.99
N SER A 6 -4.29 6.15 8.62
CA SER A 6 -5.61 5.57 8.38
C SER A 6 -5.52 4.42 7.38
N GLU A 7 -6.23 3.32 7.66
CA GLU A 7 -6.27 2.18 6.75
C GLU A 7 -6.82 2.55 5.37
N GLN A 8 -7.78 3.48 5.32
CA GLN A 8 -8.26 4.09 4.07
C GLN A 8 -7.14 4.71 3.24
N TYR A 9 -6.22 5.45 3.85
CA TYR A 9 -5.10 6.06 3.15
C TYR A 9 -4.14 5.01 2.59
N LYS A 10 -3.89 3.93 3.34
CA LYS A 10 -3.07 2.80 2.86
C LYS A 10 -3.73 2.11 1.67
N GLN A 11 -5.03 1.83 1.75
CA GLN A 11 -5.78 1.22 0.66
C GLN A 11 -5.78 2.12 -0.58
N GLN A 12 -5.99 3.42 -0.42
CA GLN A 12 -5.97 4.37 -1.54
C GLN A 12 -4.63 4.38 -2.28
N CYS A 13 -3.50 4.32 -1.56
CA CYS A 13 -2.18 4.21 -2.17
C CYS A 13 -1.96 2.86 -2.88
N VAL A 14 -2.46 1.77 -2.29
CA VAL A 14 -2.36 0.43 -2.88
C VAL A 14 -3.21 0.30 -4.14
N ASP A 15 -4.43 0.82 -4.12
CA ASP A 15 -5.38 0.83 -5.24
C ASP A 15 -4.84 1.68 -6.41
N ALA A 16 -4.22 2.82 -6.11
CA ALA A 16 -3.54 3.62 -7.13
C ALA A 16 -2.45 2.84 -7.88
N VAL A 17 -1.76 1.90 -7.23
CA VAL A 17 -0.77 1.04 -7.90
C VAL A 17 -1.42 -0.16 -8.57
N LEU A 18 -2.37 -0.83 -7.92
CA LEU A 18 -2.94 -2.10 -8.39
C LEU A 18 -4.07 -1.93 -9.40
N VAL A 19 -4.94 -0.93 -9.20
CA VAL A 19 -6.14 -0.67 -10.03
C VAL A 19 -5.85 0.39 -11.08
N LEU A 20 -5.27 1.53 -10.68
CA LEU A 20 -4.93 2.59 -11.63
C LEU A 20 -3.63 2.32 -12.40
N GLY A 21 -2.87 1.28 -12.03
CA GLY A 21 -1.62 0.89 -12.71
C GLY A 21 -0.48 1.91 -12.54
N LYS A 22 -0.56 2.83 -11.57
CA LYS A 22 0.50 3.81 -11.32
C LYS A 22 1.75 3.13 -10.79
N THR A 23 2.91 3.71 -11.07
CA THR A 23 4.18 3.23 -10.49
C THR A 23 4.29 3.61 -9.02
N ARG A 24 5.05 2.83 -8.24
CA ARG A 24 5.32 3.10 -6.82
C ARG A 24 5.96 4.48 -6.60
N GLU A 25 6.77 4.95 -7.54
CA GLU A 25 7.39 6.27 -7.50
C GLU A 25 6.40 7.41 -7.72
N GLN A 26 5.46 7.25 -8.66
CA GLN A 26 4.40 8.24 -8.85
C GLN A 26 3.52 8.35 -7.61
N VAL A 27 3.07 7.22 -7.07
CA VAL A 27 2.25 7.21 -5.85
C VAL A 27 3.04 7.75 -4.66
N SER A 28 4.34 7.45 -4.56
CA SER A 28 5.20 8.01 -3.52
C SER A 28 5.29 9.53 -3.56
N ARG A 29 5.41 10.13 -4.76
CA ARG A 29 5.46 11.58 -4.93
C ARG A 29 4.11 12.25 -4.76
N GLU A 30 3.05 11.63 -5.26
CA GLU A 30 1.70 12.21 -5.27
C GLU A 30 1.02 12.14 -3.90
N TYR A 31 1.22 11.05 -3.17
CA TYR A 31 0.62 10.84 -1.85
C TYR A 31 1.61 11.13 -0.71
N GLU A 32 2.85 11.47 -1.00
CA GLU A 32 3.93 11.67 -0.01
C GLU A 32 4.18 10.43 0.88
N VAL A 33 4.04 9.24 0.30
CA VAL A 33 4.28 7.96 0.98
C VAL A 33 5.66 7.42 0.64
N SER A 34 6.38 6.86 1.61
CA SER A 34 7.65 6.19 1.32
C SER A 34 7.45 4.96 0.43
N THR A 35 8.23 4.84 -0.64
CA THR A 35 8.24 3.68 -1.55
C THR A 35 8.42 2.34 -0.79
N SER A 36 9.24 2.32 0.25
CA SER A 36 9.44 1.14 1.12
C SER A 36 8.21 0.77 1.95
N ALA A 37 7.42 1.76 2.39
CA ALA A 37 6.17 1.51 3.10
C ALA A 37 5.10 1.00 2.14
N LEU A 38 4.98 1.63 0.97
CA LEU A 38 4.08 1.21 -0.10
C LEU A 38 4.40 -0.20 -0.59
N GLY A 39 5.69 -0.55 -0.73
CA GLY A 39 6.12 -1.91 -1.07
C GLY A 39 5.64 -2.96 -0.07
N ARG A 40 5.70 -2.67 1.24
CA ARG A 40 5.16 -3.57 2.28
C ARG A 40 3.63 -3.70 2.20
N TRP A 41 2.91 -2.61 1.94
CA TRP A 41 1.45 -2.65 1.80
C TRP A 41 1.02 -3.41 0.56
N LEU A 42 1.72 -3.24 -0.56
CA LEU A 42 1.49 -3.99 -1.79
C LEU A 42 1.83 -5.47 -1.62
N ALA A 43 2.92 -5.80 -0.92
CA ALA A 43 3.26 -7.18 -0.61
C ALA A 43 2.19 -7.83 0.28
N LYS A 44 1.66 -7.10 1.27
CA LYS A 44 0.55 -7.57 2.10
C LYS A 44 -0.73 -7.75 1.27
N ALA A 45 -1.07 -6.78 0.42
CA ALA A 45 -2.28 -6.84 -0.42
C ALA A 45 -2.21 -7.92 -1.52
N ARG A 46 -1.01 -8.21 -2.06
CA ARG A 46 -0.79 -9.33 -2.98
C ARG A 46 -0.62 -10.68 -2.26
N GLY A 47 -0.23 -10.67 -0.98
CA GLY A 47 -0.01 -11.85 -0.15
C GLY A 47 -1.23 -12.29 0.66
N THR A 48 -2.31 -11.52 0.67
CA THR A 48 -3.62 -11.92 1.21
C THR A 48 -4.36 -12.86 0.26
N GLU A 49 -3.77 -14.02 0.03
CA GLU A 49 -4.46 -15.30 -0.22
C GLU A 49 -3.56 -16.51 0.12
N GLY A 50 -2.59 -16.36 1.05
CA GLY A 50 -1.69 -17.47 1.38
C GLY A 50 -0.98 -17.38 2.73
N THR A 51 -1.73 -17.44 3.83
CA THR A 51 -1.39 -18.20 5.05
C THR A 51 -2.58 -18.16 6.01
N GLU A 52 -3.69 -18.78 5.62
CA GLU A 52 -4.47 -19.56 6.58
C GLU A 52 -4.06 -21.02 6.37
N SER A 53 -3.48 -21.64 7.41
CA SER A 53 -3.29 -23.08 7.67
C SER A 53 -1.90 -23.38 8.23
N VAL A 54 -1.73 -23.20 9.55
CA VAL A 54 -1.29 -24.28 10.46
C VAL A 54 -1.66 -23.91 11.90
#